data_AF-A0A847VJS3-F1
#
_entry.id   AF-A0A847VJS3-F1
#
_cell.length_a   1.000
_cell.length_b   1.000
_cell.length_c   1.000
_cell.angle_alpha   90.00
_cell.angle_beta   90.00
_cell.angle_gamma   90.00
#
_symmetry.space_group_name_H-M   'P 1'
#
loop_
_entity.id
_entity.type
_entity.pdbx_description
1 polymer ?
#
loop_
_entity_poly.entity_id
_entity_poly.type
_entity_poly.pdbx_seq_one_letter_code
_entity_poly.pdbx_strand_id
1 'polypeptide(L)'
;MAAYLIRRLWQMIPTLAGVVLLVFFLFKYFGGDPAELLGGLNASPEQVAAIRRQLGLDEPTWYQLWLFVKQIVTFDWGKSWATGESVGHLFATRLPATLTVMVPILLLDVLLAVPIALGVAYVRGSLTDRMVMIATTVALSIS
;
A
#
# COMPACT_ATOMS: atom_id res chain seq x y z
N MET A 1 -28.70 -0.10 4.23
CA MET A 1 -27.41 -0.20 3.52
C MET A 1 -26.61 1.10 3.51
N ALA A 2 -27.19 2.25 3.14
CA ALA A 2 -26.47 3.54 3.14
C ALA A 2 -25.86 3.92 4.51
N ALA A 3 -26.63 3.83 5.60
CA ALA A 3 -26.12 4.09 6.96
C ALA A 3 -24.96 3.17 7.37
N TYR A 4 -24.97 1.91 6.90
CA TYR A 4 -23.87 0.96 7.13
C TYR A 4 -22.62 1.34 6.33
N LEU A 5 -22.76 1.72 5.06
CA LEU A 5 -21.65 2.19 4.22
C LEU A 5 -21.01 3.46 4.81
N ILE A 6 -21.82 4.42 5.26
CA ILE A 6 -21.33 5.64 5.90
C ILE A 6 -20.57 5.32 7.18
N ARG A 7 -21.12 4.44 8.04
CA ARG A 7 -20.43 4.01 9.26
C ARG A 7 -19.10 3.33 8.95
N ARG A 8 -19.05 2.48 7.92
CA ARG A 8 -17.83 1.78 7.47
C ARG A 8 -16.78 2.78 6.97
N LEU A 9 -17.17 3.72 6.11
CA LEU A 9 -16.26 4.76 5.60
C LEU A 9 -15.72 5.62 6.73
N TRP A 10 -16.57 6.00 7.70
CA TRP A 10 -16.14 6.76 8.87
C TRP A 10 -15.13 5.99 9.73
N GLN A 11 -15.34 4.69 9.92
CA GLN A 11 -14.40 3.82 10.63
C GLN A 11 -13.07 3.62 9.90
N MET A 12 -13.02 3.79 8.58
CA MET A 12 -11.77 3.71 7.81
C MET A 12 -10.88 4.94 8.02
N ILE A 13 -11.45 6.12 8.28
CA ILE A 13 -10.70 7.37 8.45
C ILE A 13 -9.62 7.26 9.53
N PRO A 14 -9.90 6.84 10.79
CA PRO A 14 -8.87 6.75 11.81
C PRO A 14 -7.79 5.70 11.47
N THR A 15 -8.17 4.60 10.83
CA THR A 15 -7.22 3.57 10.38
C THR A 15 -6.29 4.13 9.30
N LEU A 16 -6.83 4.80 8.28
CA LEU A 16 -6.04 5.43 7.23
C LEU A 16 -5.15 6.55 7.79
N ALA A 17 -5.68 7.39 8.68
CA ALA A 17 -4.89 8.43 9.34
C ALA A 17 -3.72 7.82 10.12
N GLY A 18 -3.96 6.72 10.85
CA GLY A 18 -2.91 5.98 11.55
C GLY A 18 -1.81 5.47 10.61
N VAL A 19 -2.20 4.86 9.49
CA VAL A 19 -1.25 4.38 8.47
C VAL A 19 -0.47 5.54 7.83
N VAL A 20 -1.15 6.62 7.45
CA VAL A 20 -0.51 7.81 6.86
C VAL A 20 0.52 8.42 7.80
N LEU A 21 0.17 8.61 9.07
CA LEU A 21 1.09 9.12 10.09
C LEU A 21 2.27 8.16 10.30
N LEU A 22 2.00 6.86 10.41
CA LEU A 22 3.04 5.84 10.61
C LEU A 22 4.02 5.83 9.43
N VAL A 23 3.52 5.79 8.20
CA VAL A 23 4.37 5.81 6.99
C VAL A 23 5.14 7.12 6.92
N PHE A 24 4.49 8.26 7.13
CA PHE A 24 5.16 9.56 7.10
C PHE A 24 6.32 9.63 8.10
N PHE A 25 6.09 9.25 9.36
CA PHE A 25 7.13 9.28 10.38
C PHE A 25 8.23 8.23 10.14
N LEU A 26 7.85 7.05 9.64
CA LEU A 26 8.82 6.01 9.28
C LEU A 26 9.79 6.52 8.22
N PHE A 27 9.29 7.06 7.11
CA PHE A 27 10.14 7.57 6.04
C PHE A 27 10.88 8.86 6.42
N LYS A 28 10.27 9.75 7.22
CA LYS A 28 10.91 11.00 7.64
C LYS A 28 12.07 10.78 8.61
N TYR A 29 11.93 9.87 9.57
CA TYR A 29 12.92 9.70 10.65
C TYR A 29 13.84 8.50 10.47
N PHE A 30 13.39 7.44 9.80
CA PHE A 30 14.16 6.22 9.58
C PHE A 30 14.57 6.04 8.11
N GLY A 31 13.98 6.80 7.19
CA GLY A 31 14.42 6.85 5.80
C GLY A 31 15.70 7.68 5.64
N GLY A 32 16.43 7.45 4.55
CA GLY A 32 17.53 8.33 4.14
C GLY A 32 17.02 9.69 3.65
N ASP A 33 17.88 10.72 3.67
CA ASP A 33 17.51 12.05 3.17
C ASP A 33 17.23 11.99 1.66
N PRO A 34 15.98 12.28 1.22
CA PRO A 34 15.65 12.27 -0.19
C PRO A 34 16.50 13.22 -1.03
N ALA A 35 16.91 14.35 -0.47
CA ALA A 35 17.71 15.35 -1.20
C ALA A 35 19.13 14.83 -1.49
N GLU A 36 19.73 14.09 -0.56
CA GLU A 36 21.03 13.45 -0.74
C GLU A 36 20.93 12.26 -1.72
N LEU A 37 19.87 11.46 -1.58
CA LEU A 37 19.60 10.32 -2.48
C LEU A 37 19.39 10.78 -3.94
N LEU A 38 18.70 11.90 -4.13
CA LEU A 38 18.47 12.50 -5.45
C LEU A 38 19.69 13.23 -6.01
N GLY A 39 20.44 13.93 -5.16
CA GLY A 39 21.68 14.58 -5.57
C GLY A 39 22.75 13.59 -6.04
N GLY A 40 22.74 12.38 -5.47
CA GLY A 40 23.73 11.35 -5.76
C GLY A 40 25.08 11.64 -5.09
N LEU A 41 26.02 10.70 -5.25
CA LEU A 41 27.29 10.69 -4.51
C LEU A 41 28.19 11.92 -4.75
N ASN A 42 27.97 12.67 -5.83
CA ASN A 42 28.82 13.81 -6.24
C ASN A 42 28.09 15.16 -6.18
N ALA A 43 26.88 15.25 -5.60
CA ALA A 43 26.18 16.53 -5.50
C ALA A 43 26.92 17.49 -4.57
N SER A 44 27.04 18.76 -4.98
CA SER A 44 27.54 19.80 -4.08
C SER A 44 26.54 20.07 -2.96
N PRO A 45 26.98 20.55 -1.79
CA PRO A 45 26.07 20.93 -0.70
C PRO A 45 24.99 21.94 -1.13
N GLU A 46 25.34 22.82 -2.07
CA GLU A 46 24.42 23.81 -2.66
C GLU A 46 23.32 23.15 -3.50
N GLN A 47 23.66 22.12 -4.28
CA GLN A 47 22.70 21.35 -5.08
C GLN A 47 21.74 20.56 -4.18
N VAL A 48 22.24 19.92 -3.13
CA VAL A 48 21.41 19.21 -2.15
C VAL A 48 20.44 20.18 -1.45
N ALA A 49 20.91 21.36 -1.04
CA ALA A 49 20.06 22.38 -0.43
C ALA A 49 18.97 22.88 -1.39
N ALA A 50 19.29 23.05 -2.67
CA ALA A 50 18.32 23.43 -3.69
C ALA A 50 17.24 22.34 -3.90
N ILE A 51 17.64 21.06 -3.94
CA ILE A 51 16.71 19.94 -4.03
C ILE A 51 15.82 19.87 -2.78
N ARG A 52 16.41 20.03 -1.59
CA ARG A 52 15.69 20.01 -0.31
C ARG A 52 14.56 21.06 -0.29
N ARG A 53 14.85 22.26 -0.81
CA ARG A 53 13.88 23.36 -0.96
C ARG A 53 12.81 23.07 -2.01
N GLN A 54 13.17 22.46 -3.14
CA GLN A 54 12.19 22.05 -4.16
C GLN A 54 11.21 20.99 -3.66
N LEU A 55 11.68 20.10 -2.77
CA LEU A 55 10.86 19.06 -2.16
C LEU A 55 10.09 19.54 -0.91
N GLY A 56 10.29 20.77 -0.46
CA GLY A 56 9.69 21.32 0.76
C GLY A 56 10.16 20.60 2.03
N LEU A 57 11.35 20.00 2.00
CA LEU A 57 11.93 19.27 3.13
C LEU A 57 12.54 20.22 4.18
N ASP A 58 12.72 21.49 3.84
CA ASP A 58 13.13 22.59 4.71
C ASP A 58 11.97 23.18 5.53
N GLU A 59 10.73 22.86 5.18
CA GLU A 59 9.54 23.34 5.88
C GLU A 59 9.27 22.61 7.20
N PRO A 60 8.49 23.19 8.13
CA PRO A 60 8.10 22.52 9.38
C PRO A 60 7.41 21.17 9.14
N THR A 61 7.58 20.23 10.08
CA THR A 61 7.03 18.86 9.97
C THR A 61 5.53 18.81 9.71
N TRP A 62 4.75 19.71 10.32
CA TRP A 62 3.31 19.77 10.10
C TRP A 62 2.96 20.16 8.66
N TYR A 63 3.76 21.01 8.02
CA TYR A 63 3.56 21.44 6.64
C TYR A 63 3.96 20.34 5.66
N GLN A 64 5.04 19.62 5.94
CA GLN A 64 5.42 18.42 5.18
C GLN A 64 4.34 17.33 5.25
N LEU A 65 3.75 17.10 6.43
CA LEU A 65 2.63 16.19 6.59
C LEU A 65 1.40 16.67 5.80
N TRP A 66 1.11 17.98 5.83
CA TRP A 66 0.02 18.55 5.05
C TRP A 66 0.22 18.35 3.54
N LEU A 67 1.42 18.59 3.02
CA LEU A 67 1.77 18.32 1.62
C LEU A 67 1.57 16.85 1.27
N PHE A 68 2.03 15.93 2.13
CA PHE A 68 1.87 14.50 1.93
C PHE A 68 0.39 14.08 1.90
N VAL A 69 -0.41 14.55 2.86
CA VAL A 69 -1.85 14.31 2.90
C VAL A 69 -2.53 14.88 1.66
N LYS A 70 -2.16 16.11 1.25
CA LYS A 70 -2.67 16.76 0.05
C LYS A 70 -2.44 15.90 -1.18
N GLN A 71 -1.22 15.42 -1.39
CA GLN A 71 -0.87 14.54 -2.51
C GLN A 71 -1.70 13.25 -2.55
N ILE A 72 -1.97 12.65 -1.38
CA ILE A 72 -2.82 11.46 -1.27
C ILE A 72 -4.26 11.77 -1.69
N VAL A 73 -4.85 12.85 -1.15
CA VAL A 73 -6.27 13.16 -1.40
C VAL A 73 -6.53 13.72 -2.79
N THR A 74 -5.54 14.39 -3.41
CA THR A 74 -5.64 14.89 -4.78
C THR A 74 -5.26 13.85 -5.83
N PHE A 75 -4.80 12.66 -5.43
CA PHE A 75 -4.25 11.63 -6.32
C PHE A 75 -3.12 12.16 -7.21
N ASP A 76 -2.38 13.14 -6.70
CA ASP A 76 -1.21 13.72 -7.36
C ASP A 76 0.03 13.40 -6.53
N TRP A 77 0.61 12.23 -6.79
CA TRP A 77 1.82 11.74 -6.10
C TRP A 77 3.12 12.34 -6.67
N GLY A 78 3.03 13.31 -7.59
CA GLY A 78 4.18 13.93 -8.20
C GLY A 78 4.93 13.01 -9.17
N LYS A 79 6.25 13.20 -9.24
CA LYS A 79 7.15 12.53 -10.19
C LYS A 79 8.07 11.54 -9.47
N SER A 80 8.32 10.42 -10.14
CA SER A 80 9.33 9.46 -9.75
C SER A 80 10.70 10.11 -9.76
N TRP A 81 11.42 9.99 -8.66
CA TRP A 81 12.78 10.48 -8.52
C TRP A 81 13.79 9.72 -9.39
N ALA A 82 13.51 8.44 -9.68
CA ALA A 82 14.40 7.61 -10.49
C ALA A 82 14.21 7.82 -12.00
N THR A 83 12.97 8.05 -12.45
CA THR A 83 12.63 8.08 -13.88
C THR A 83 12.12 9.44 -14.37
N GLY A 84 11.79 10.36 -13.47
CA GLY A 84 11.22 11.68 -13.80
C GLY A 84 9.76 11.65 -14.30
N GLU A 85 9.18 10.47 -14.51
CA GLU A 85 7.80 10.29 -14.94
C GLU A 85 6.80 10.53 -13.81
N SER A 86 5.55 10.88 -14.13
CA SER A 86 4.52 10.99 -13.10
C SER A 86 4.22 9.62 -12.49
N VAL A 87 4.14 9.58 -11.15
CA VAL A 87 3.89 8.34 -10.41
C VAL A 87 2.51 7.77 -10.78
N GLY A 88 1.51 8.63 -11.00
CA GLY A 88 0.20 8.21 -11.48
C GLY A 88 0.24 7.50 -12.84
N HIS A 89 1.08 7.95 -13.77
CA HIS A 89 1.26 7.28 -15.07
C HIS A 89 1.98 5.93 -14.92
N LEU A 90 2.97 5.84 -14.04
CA LEU A 90 3.64 4.58 -13.72
C LEU A 90 2.65 3.55 -13.14
N PHE A 91 1.72 3.98 -12.28
CA PHE A 91 0.66 3.10 -11.81
C PHE A 91 -0.28 2.68 -12.94
N ALA A 92 -0.74 3.63 -13.76
CA ALA A 92 -1.66 3.35 -14.85
C ALA A 92 -1.09 2.37 -15.89
N THR A 93 0.21 2.43 -16.16
CA THR A 93 0.88 1.54 -17.12
C THR A 93 1.14 0.15 -16.56
N ARG A 94 1.37 0.01 -15.25
CA ARG A 94 1.66 -1.28 -14.60
C ARG A 94 0.42 -2.02 -14.12
N LEU A 95 -0.63 -1.29 -13.75
CA LEU A 95 -1.88 -1.86 -13.22
C LEU A 95 -2.48 -2.95 -14.15
N PRO A 96 -2.57 -2.78 -15.48
CA PRO A 96 -3.14 -3.80 -16.37
C PRO A 96 -2.35 -5.12 -16.36
N ALA A 97 -1.02 -5.04 -16.27
CA ALA A 97 -0.17 -6.24 -16.22
C ALA A 97 -0.43 -7.04 -14.93
N THR A 98 -0.54 -6.35 -13.79
CA THR A 98 -0.89 -6.99 -12.51
C THR A 98 -2.30 -7.59 -12.56
N LEU A 99 -3.28 -6.87 -13.10
CA LEU A 99 -4.66 -7.35 -13.21
C LEU A 99 -4.79 -8.58 -14.11
N THR A 100 -4.00 -8.65 -15.19
CA THR A 100 -3.96 -9.82 -16.09
C THR A 100 -3.59 -11.10 -15.35
N VAL A 101 -2.78 -11.02 -14.29
CA VAL A 101 -2.39 -12.18 -13.48
C VAL A 101 -3.32 -12.37 -12.29
N MET A 102 -3.65 -11.29 -11.57
CA MET A 102 -4.47 -11.38 -10.35
C MET A 102 -5.91 -11.79 -10.63
N VAL A 103 -6.52 -11.32 -11.73
CA VAL A 103 -7.93 -11.62 -12.01
C VAL A 103 -8.15 -13.12 -12.29
N PRO A 104 -7.37 -13.79 -13.16
CA PRO A 104 -7.49 -15.24 -13.33
C PRO A 104 -7.22 -16.04 -12.04
N ILE A 105 -6.21 -15.64 -11.26
CA ILE A 105 -5.91 -16.30 -9.98
C ILE A 105 -7.10 -16.18 -9.03
N LEU A 106 -7.66 -14.97 -8.87
CA LEU A 106 -8.82 -14.74 -8.03
C LEU A 106 -10.03 -15.56 -8.49
N LEU A 107 -10.27 -15.63 -9.80
CA LEU A 107 -11.37 -16.43 -10.35
C LEU A 107 -11.18 -17.92 -10.06
N LEU A 108 -9.98 -18.46 -10.29
CA LEU A 108 -9.67 -19.86 -9.98
C LEU A 108 -9.76 -20.14 -8.48
N ASP A 109 -9.23 -19.25 -7.65
CA ASP A 109 -9.27 -19.38 -6.20
C ASP A 109 -10.72 -19.41 -5.69
N VAL A 110 -11.56 -18.47 -6.11
CA VAL A 110 -12.99 -18.47 -5.73
C VAL A 110 -13.70 -19.72 -6.25
N LEU A 111 -13.44 -20.13 -7.50
CA LEU A 111 -14.08 -21.28 -8.12
C LEU A 111 -13.72 -22.60 -7.42
N LEU A 112 -12.51 -22.71 -6.86
CA LEU A 112 -12.04 -23.93 -6.21
C LEU A 112 -12.26 -23.89 -4.68
N ALA A 113 -11.87 -22.79 -4.03
CA ALA A 113 -11.92 -22.65 -2.59
C ALA A 113 -13.36 -22.65 -2.07
N VAL A 114 -14.30 -21.99 -2.75
CA VAL A 114 -15.69 -21.93 -2.28
C VAL A 114 -16.36 -23.31 -2.28
N PRO A 115 -16.35 -24.11 -3.37
CA PRO A 115 -16.93 -25.45 -3.34
C PRO A 115 -16.25 -26.39 -2.34
N ILE A 116 -14.91 -26.33 -2.23
CA ILE A 116 -14.18 -27.14 -1.25
C ILE A 116 -14.59 -26.76 0.17
N ALA A 117 -14.64 -25.46 0.49
CA ALA A 117 -15.05 -24.98 1.80
C ALA A 117 -16.50 -25.38 2.14
N LEU A 118 -17.41 -25.30 1.16
CA LEU A 118 -18.80 -25.77 1.32
C LEU A 118 -18.88 -27.28 1.55
N GLY A 119 -18.08 -28.07 0.82
CA GLY A 119 -18.00 -29.52 0.99
C GLY A 119 -17.48 -29.92 2.38
N VAL A 120 -16.44 -29.23 2.87
CA VAL A 120 -15.91 -29.44 4.22
C VAL A 120 -16.93 -29.03 5.29
N ALA A 121 -17.66 -27.93 5.07
CA ALA A 121 -18.71 -27.48 5.98
C ALA A 121 -19.86 -28.50 6.11
N TYR A 122 -20.12 -29.31 5.07
CA TYR A 122 -21.13 -30.38 5.14
C TYR A 122 -20.70 -31.55 6.04
N VAL A 123 -19.41 -31.88 6.07
CA VAL A 123 -18.83 -32.95 6.92
C VAL A 123 -18.26 -32.42 8.23
N ARG A 124 -18.79 -31.29 8.71
CA ARG A 124 -18.29 -30.60 9.90
C ARG A 124 -18.21 -31.53 11.12
N GLY A 125 -17.09 -31.47 11.84
CA GLY A 125 -16.80 -32.29 13.01
C GLY A 125 -16.22 -33.67 12.70
N SER A 126 -16.17 -34.08 11.43
CA SER A 126 -15.54 -35.33 10.99
C SER A 126 -14.00 -35.26 11.06
N LEU A 127 -13.35 -36.41 10.93
CA LEU A 127 -11.89 -36.48 10.79
C LEU A 127 -11.42 -35.70 9.55
N THR A 128 -12.15 -35.75 8.45
CA THR A 128 -11.85 -35.02 7.21
C THR A 128 -11.83 -33.51 7.44
N ASP A 129 -12.85 -32.97 8.12
CA ASP A 129 -12.91 -31.55 8.49
C ASP A 129 -11.69 -31.13 9.33
N ARG A 130 -11.37 -31.90 10.37
CA ARG A 130 -10.20 -31.62 11.22
C ARG A 130 -8.87 -31.67 10.45
N MET A 131 -8.71 -32.64 9.55
CA MET A 131 -7.48 -32.77 8.75
C MET A 131 -7.32 -31.61 7.76
N VAL A 132 -8.40 -31.21 7.08
CA VAL A 132 -8.37 -30.06 6.16
C VAL A 132 -8.10 -28.77 6.94
N MET A 133 -8.76 -28.55 8.07
CA MET A 133 -8.53 -27.39 8.93
C MET A 133 -7.05 -27.28 9.37
N ILE A 134 -6.45 -28.39 9.82
CA ILE A 134 -5.03 -28.43 10.20
C ILE A 134 -4.15 -28.11 9.00
N ALA A 135 -4.37 -28.78 7.87
CA ALA A 135 -3.59 -28.57 6.65
C ALA A 135 -3.65 -27.12 6.16
N THR A 136 -4.85 -26.51 6.11
CA THR A 136 -5.03 -25.12 5.70
C THR A 136 -4.39 -24.15 6.70
N THR A 137 -4.51 -24.40 8.01
CA THR A 137 -3.88 -23.55 9.04
C THR A 137 -2.36 -23.58 8.94
N VAL A 138 -1.78 -24.77 8.74
CA VAL A 138 -0.33 -24.93 8.54
C VAL A 138 0.10 -24.24 7.25
N ALA A 139 -0.61 -24.45 6.14
CA ALA A 139 -0.31 -23.82 4.86
C ALA A 139 -0.33 -22.27 4.96
N LEU A 140 -1.37 -21.71 5.60
CA LEU A 140 -1.49 -20.27 5.84
C LEU A 140 -0.38 -19.72 6.75
N SER A 141 0.16 -20.54 7.66
CA SER A 141 1.23 -20.11 8.56
C SER A 141 2.61 -20.09 7.88
N ILE A 142 2.76 -20.82 6.77
CA ILE A 142 4.02 -20.91 6.00
C ILE A 142 4.06 -19.88 4.85
N SER A 143 2.88 -19.49 4.35
CA SER A 143 2.64 -18.42 3.38
C SER A 143 3.01 -17.04 3.93
#